data_AF-A0A8J3JZ70-F1
#
_entry.id   AF-A0A8J3JZ70-F1
#
_cell.length_a   1.000
_cell.length_b   1.000
_cell.length_c   1.000
_cell.angle_alpha   90.00
_cell.angle_beta   90.00
_cell.angle_gamma   90.00
#
_symmetry.space_group_name_H-M   'P 1'
#
loop_
_entity.id
_entity.type
_entity.pdbx_description
1 polymer ?
#
loop_
_entity_poly.entity_id
_entity_poly.type
_entity_poly.pdbx_seq_one_letter_code
_entity_poly.pdbx_strand_id
1 'polypeptide(L)'
;MTLAATVASTYALDAVAAAAGVCMVASGLLADVGQQWLLVFVAASYACWGHGLHASLKANQTLLTTTGTSTNLLSKAAYDLTRRRTGSARAARLAAAAGYTTAELAKEAPYYAAAFGAAVLSDSVTSREALVFLGGANLAAALYEHGLARLTRAFLERRRRRYASFDTDWVPQDYLDGYYRTVEPDEIETIAFFVDAMRHAERGRPVLFFGVGPTLHHVFAAAEVASEIHLGDYLPANLAEIRRWIDREPGAHDWRPFVRHTLRCEGVSHPTDQDLAAREDLTRVKITELLEVDARHPRPVDRRYTTVISAYCADSATDDRATWQLFMRHISGLVRPGGLFVTAALRRCRGYTVAGRAFPSADIDETDLQAVLRTDFEPGSIEVRHTAQDDAHGYAAIVLCRARRRTRPDQG
;
A
#
# COMPACT_ATOMS: atom_id res chain seq x y z
N MET A 1 14.28 11.65 8.98
CA MET A 1 14.40 11.70 7.51
C MET A 1 13.95 13.05 6.91
N THR A 2 12.68 13.48 7.08
CA THR A 2 12.20 14.74 6.46
C THR A 2 12.96 15.99 6.88
N LEU A 3 13.36 16.12 8.16
CA LEU A 3 14.18 17.25 8.60
C LEU A 3 15.52 17.32 7.85
N ALA A 4 16.26 16.20 7.81
CA ALA A 4 17.53 16.10 7.08
C ALA A 4 17.36 16.35 5.57
N ALA A 5 16.30 15.81 4.96
CA ALA A 5 16.00 16.04 3.54
C ALA A 5 15.64 17.50 3.25
N THR A 6 14.88 18.15 4.14
CA THR A 6 14.50 19.57 4.00
C THR A 6 15.72 20.48 4.14
N VAL A 7 16.56 20.22 5.14
CA VAL A 7 17.80 20.96 5.39
C VAL A 7 18.75 20.81 4.20
N ALA A 8 19.02 19.58 3.77
CA ALA A 8 19.90 19.31 2.64
C ALA A 8 19.38 19.96 1.35
N SER A 9 18.07 19.86 1.08
CA SER A 9 17.46 20.46 -0.11
C SER A 9 17.51 21.98 -0.10
N THR A 10 17.26 22.60 1.05
CA THR A 10 17.16 24.07 1.17
C THR A 10 18.53 24.73 1.05
N TYR A 11 19.52 24.28 1.84
CA TYR A 11 20.86 24.88 1.79
C TYR A 11 21.59 24.63 0.46
N ALA A 12 21.39 23.44 -0.14
CA ALA A 12 21.98 23.14 -1.44
C ALA A 12 21.35 23.98 -2.56
N LEU A 13 20.02 24.14 -2.55
CA LEU A 13 19.31 25.01 -3.50
C LEU A 13 19.83 26.45 -3.39
N ASP A 14 19.88 26.99 -2.16
CA ASP A 14 20.23 28.39 -1.96
C ASP A 14 21.66 28.70 -2.44
N ALA A 15 22.61 27.81 -2.12
CA ALA A 15 23.99 27.93 -2.55
C ALA A 15 24.15 27.85 -4.08
N VAL A 16 23.45 26.91 -4.72
CA VAL A 16 23.49 26.73 -6.18
C VAL A 16 22.86 27.93 -6.89
N ALA A 17 21.72 28.41 -6.41
CA ALA A 17 21.01 29.55 -6.98
C ALA A 17 21.84 30.85 -6.85
N ALA A 18 22.39 31.12 -5.67
CA ALA A 18 23.22 32.30 -5.45
C ALA A 18 24.49 32.26 -6.32
N ALA A 19 25.19 31.12 -6.38
CA ALA A 19 26.37 30.96 -7.21
C ALA A 19 26.07 31.16 -8.70
N ALA A 20 24.97 30.60 -9.20
CA ALA A 20 24.55 30.77 -10.59
C ALA A 20 24.18 32.22 -10.92
N GLY A 21 23.52 32.93 -10.00
CA GLY A 21 23.25 34.36 -10.13
C GLY A 21 24.55 35.17 -10.26
N VAL A 22 25.53 34.93 -9.38
CA VAL A 22 26.85 35.58 -9.44
C VAL A 22 27.57 35.25 -10.74
N CYS A 23 27.60 33.97 -11.15
CA CYS A 23 28.23 33.56 -12.40
C CYS A 23 27.57 34.20 -13.62
N MET A 24 26.23 34.34 -13.62
CA MET A 24 25.51 34.97 -14.72
C MET A 24 25.89 36.45 -14.85
N VAL A 25 26.00 37.18 -13.73
CA VAL A 25 26.49 38.57 -13.73
C VAL A 25 27.93 38.64 -14.22
N ALA A 26 28.82 37.83 -13.64
CA ALA A 26 30.25 37.83 -13.96
C ALA A 26 30.55 37.43 -15.42
N SER A 27 29.65 36.68 -16.06
CA SER A 27 29.81 36.25 -17.45
C SER A 27 29.74 37.41 -18.46
N GLY A 28 29.10 38.53 -18.11
CA GLY A 28 28.85 39.65 -19.02
C GLY A 28 27.93 39.34 -20.20
N LEU A 29 27.34 38.13 -20.29
CA LEU A 29 26.53 37.69 -21.44
C LEU A 29 25.34 38.60 -21.73
N LEU A 30 24.83 39.31 -20.72
CA LEU A 30 23.68 40.20 -20.81
C LEU A 30 24.06 41.69 -20.62
N ALA A 31 25.36 42.03 -20.68
CA ALA A 31 25.85 43.39 -20.42
C ALA A 31 25.21 44.45 -21.32
N ASP A 32 25.03 44.15 -22.61
CA ASP A 32 24.49 45.07 -23.62
C ASP A 32 22.96 44.96 -23.82
N VAL A 33 22.28 44.10 -23.06
CA VAL A 33 20.84 43.84 -23.24
C VAL A 33 20.00 44.97 -22.64
N GLY A 34 19.16 45.65 -23.43
CA GLY A 34 18.31 46.75 -22.94
C GLY A 34 17.45 46.36 -21.74
N GLN A 35 17.21 47.29 -20.81
CA GLN A 35 16.51 47.02 -19.53
C GLN A 35 15.14 46.35 -19.70
N GLN A 36 14.38 46.74 -20.72
CA GLN A 36 13.10 46.10 -21.07
C GLN A 36 13.24 44.59 -21.35
N TRP A 37 14.32 44.17 -22.00
CA TRP A 37 14.60 42.76 -22.28
C TRP A 37 15.13 42.02 -21.06
N LEU A 38 15.83 42.69 -20.14
CA LEU A 38 16.19 42.12 -18.84
C LEU A 38 14.96 41.83 -17.98
N LEU A 39 13.94 42.71 -18.01
CA LEU A 39 12.67 42.46 -17.33
C LEU A 39 11.93 41.27 -17.93
N VAL A 40 11.92 41.15 -19.26
CA VAL A 40 11.36 39.96 -19.95
C VAL A 40 12.13 38.70 -19.57
N PHE A 41 13.46 38.75 -19.51
CA PHE A 41 14.31 37.64 -19.07
C PHE A 41 13.98 37.21 -17.64
N VAL A 42 13.86 38.15 -16.70
CA VAL A 42 13.47 37.85 -15.32
C VAL A 42 12.08 37.24 -15.27
N ALA A 43 11.09 37.79 -15.99
CA ALA A 43 9.74 37.21 -16.06
C ALA A 43 9.76 35.78 -16.61
N ALA A 44 10.51 35.52 -17.68
CA ALA A 44 10.68 34.19 -18.24
C ALA A 44 11.37 33.23 -17.26
N SER A 45 12.37 33.71 -16.51
CA SER A 45 13.06 32.91 -15.49
C SER A 45 12.11 32.47 -14.36
N TYR A 46 11.18 33.33 -13.93
CA TYR A 46 10.15 32.96 -12.96
C TYR A 46 9.14 31.97 -13.51
N ALA A 47 8.80 32.05 -14.80
CA ALA A 47 7.96 31.04 -15.43
C ALA A 47 8.65 29.66 -15.45
N CYS A 48 9.95 29.62 -15.76
CA CYS A 48 10.77 28.41 -15.67
C CYS A 48 10.81 27.85 -14.24
N TRP A 49 11.03 28.72 -13.26
CA TRP A 49 11.01 28.35 -11.84
C TRP A 49 9.65 27.79 -11.42
N GLY A 50 8.54 28.43 -11.80
CA GLY A 50 7.19 27.94 -11.53
C GLY A 50 6.92 26.55 -12.12
N HIS A 51 7.45 26.26 -13.31
CA HIS A 51 7.36 24.92 -13.91
C HIS A 51 8.18 23.88 -13.12
N GLY A 52 9.41 24.21 -12.70
CA GLY A 52 10.23 23.36 -11.83
C GLY A 52 9.55 23.08 -10.49
N LEU A 53 9.02 24.13 -9.85
CA LEU A 53 8.26 24.06 -8.61
C LEU A 53 7.03 23.15 -8.74
N HIS A 54 6.28 23.26 -9.84
CA HIS A 54 5.13 22.38 -10.09
C HIS A 54 5.55 20.90 -10.19
N ALA A 55 6.66 20.61 -10.88
CA ALA A 55 7.19 19.26 -11.01
C ALA A 55 7.60 18.68 -9.65
N SER A 56 8.27 19.47 -8.81
CA SER A 56 8.66 19.12 -7.44
C SER A 56 7.46 18.92 -6.53
N LEU A 57 6.46 19.81 -6.58
CA LEU A 57 5.26 19.71 -5.77
C LEU A 57 4.51 18.40 -6.04
N LYS A 58 4.37 18.02 -7.32
CA LYS A 58 3.77 16.73 -7.70
C LYS A 58 4.58 15.53 -7.20
N ALA A 59 5.91 15.59 -7.32
CA ALA A 59 6.79 14.52 -6.85
C ALA A 59 6.77 14.39 -5.32
N ASN A 60 6.89 15.51 -4.59
CA ASN A 60 6.83 15.55 -3.14
C ASN A 60 5.46 15.12 -2.60
N GLN A 61 4.36 15.48 -3.27
CA GLN A 61 3.04 15.02 -2.89
C GLN A 61 2.94 13.49 -3.00
N THR A 62 3.49 12.91 -4.08
CA THR A 62 3.53 11.46 -4.26
C THR A 62 4.38 10.81 -3.16
N LEU A 63 5.60 11.33 -2.94
CA LEU A 63 6.50 10.87 -1.89
C LEU A 63 5.83 10.89 -0.51
N LEU A 64 5.15 11.98 -0.17
CA LEU A 64 4.48 12.16 1.11
C LEU A 64 3.31 11.21 1.28
N THR A 65 2.50 11.00 0.25
CA THR A 65 1.39 10.06 0.32
C THR A 65 1.83 8.59 0.33
N THR A 66 2.95 8.27 -0.30
CA THR A 66 3.46 6.89 -0.40
C THR A 66 4.34 6.49 0.79
N THR A 67 5.08 7.44 1.37
CA THR A 67 6.11 7.11 2.38
C THR A 67 5.91 7.81 3.71
N GLY A 68 4.99 8.76 3.79
CA GLY A 68 4.87 9.66 4.95
C GLY A 68 6.04 10.64 5.09
N THR A 69 7.00 10.65 4.17
CA THR A 69 8.14 11.57 4.17
C THR A 69 7.97 12.68 3.13
N SER A 70 8.42 13.88 3.44
CA SER A 70 8.48 15.01 2.52
C SER A 70 9.92 15.52 2.40
N THR A 71 10.23 16.18 1.28
CA THR A 71 11.40 17.04 1.11
C THR A 71 11.20 18.44 1.71
N ASN A 72 10.00 18.73 2.24
CA ASN A 72 9.64 20.03 2.79
C ASN A 72 8.90 19.87 4.13
N LEU A 73 9.51 20.39 5.20
CA LEU A 73 9.00 20.24 6.57
C LEU A 73 7.62 20.90 6.76
N LEU A 74 7.41 22.09 6.19
CA LEU A 74 6.13 22.80 6.28
C LEU A 74 5.02 22.06 5.55
N SER A 75 5.32 21.50 4.37
CA SER A 75 4.41 20.63 3.62
C SER A 75 4.00 19.40 4.44
N LYS A 76 4.95 18.70 5.06
CA LYS A 76 4.64 17.55 5.95
C LYS A 76 3.83 17.96 7.17
N ALA A 77 4.22 19.02 7.86
CA ALA A 77 3.51 19.49 9.06
C ALA A 77 2.06 19.87 8.73
N ALA A 78 1.84 20.57 7.62
CA ALA A 78 0.51 20.95 7.15
C ALA A 78 -0.34 19.72 6.78
N TYR A 79 0.26 18.72 6.11
CA TYR A 79 -0.39 17.45 5.80
C TYR A 79 -0.83 16.71 7.06
N ASP A 80 0.11 16.45 7.98
CA ASP A 80 -0.12 15.65 9.18
C ASP A 80 -1.14 16.32 10.11
N LEU A 81 -1.05 17.65 10.30
CA LEU A 81 -1.99 18.41 11.12
C LEU A 81 -3.41 18.41 10.52
N THR A 82 -3.53 18.63 9.22
CA THR A 82 -4.83 18.66 8.53
C THR A 82 -5.45 17.27 8.50
N ARG A 83 -4.65 16.23 8.25
CA ARG A 83 -5.09 14.84 8.26
C ARG A 83 -5.63 14.45 9.63
N ARG A 84 -4.94 14.83 10.71
CA ARG A 84 -5.38 14.60 12.10
C ARG A 84 -6.65 15.34 12.46
N ARG A 85 -6.81 16.60 12.04
CA ARG A 85 -7.97 17.43 12.39
C ARG A 85 -9.23 17.09 11.60
N THR A 86 -9.08 16.81 10.31
CA THR A 86 -10.23 16.73 9.39
C THR A 86 -10.54 15.31 8.92
N GLY A 87 -9.60 14.36 9.06
CA GLY A 87 -9.72 13.03 8.47
C GLY A 87 -9.77 13.01 6.93
N SER A 88 -9.68 14.17 6.25
CA SER A 88 -9.84 14.29 4.80
C SER A 88 -8.50 14.20 4.08
N ALA A 89 -8.37 13.27 3.13
CA ALA A 89 -7.14 13.10 2.34
C ALA A 89 -6.96 14.25 1.34
N ARG A 90 -8.06 14.73 0.77
CA ARG A 90 -8.05 15.86 -0.17
C ARG A 90 -7.63 17.15 0.53
N ALA A 91 -8.19 17.43 1.70
CA ALA A 91 -7.82 18.61 2.49
C ALA A 91 -6.33 18.55 2.91
N ALA A 92 -5.86 17.40 3.38
CA ALA A 92 -4.46 17.21 3.74
C ALA A 92 -3.50 17.45 2.56
N ARG A 93 -3.84 16.95 1.36
CA ARG A 93 -3.06 17.18 0.13
C ARG A 93 -2.99 18.67 -0.25
N LEU A 94 -4.11 19.39 -0.16
CA LEU A 94 -4.14 20.83 -0.44
C LEU A 94 -3.31 21.62 0.57
N ALA A 95 -3.43 21.29 1.86
CA ALA A 95 -2.63 21.90 2.91
C ALA A 95 -1.13 21.64 2.72
N ALA A 96 -0.76 20.42 2.32
CA ALA A 96 0.62 20.06 2.01
C ALA A 96 1.17 20.88 0.83
N ALA A 97 0.38 21.07 -0.22
CA ALA A 97 0.76 21.87 -1.37
C ALA A 97 0.95 23.35 -0.96
N ALA A 98 0.00 23.92 -0.20
CA ALA A 98 0.11 25.28 0.31
C ALA A 98 1.34 25.47 1.21
N GLY A 99 1.60 24.52 2.11
CA GLY A 99 2.80 24.53 2.97
C GLY A 99 4.09 24.48 2.16
N TYR A 100 4.14 23.67 1.09
CA TYR A 100 5.29 23.62 0.19
C TYR A 100 5.50 24.95 -0.51
N THR A 101 4.48 25.47 -1.21
CA THR A 101 4.58 26.72 -1.95
C THR A 101 4.92 27.91 -1.06
N THR A 102 4.35 27.97 0.16
CA THR A 102 4.67 29.03 1.13
C THR A 102 6.14 29.00 1.53
N ALA A 103 6.68 27.80 1.78
CA ALA A 103 8.09 27.65 2.11
C ALA A 103 9.00 28.11 0.97
N GLU A 104 8.68 27.75 -0.28
CA GLU A 104 9.50 28.15 -1.43
C GLU A 104 9.42 29.66 -1.68
N LEU A 105 8.22 30.26 -1.59
CA LEU A 105 8.08 31.73 -1.70
C LEU A 105 8.83 32.47 -0.58
N ALA A 106 8.89 31.91 0.63
CA ALA A 106 9.62 32.53 1.73
C ALA A 106 11.15 32.53 1.49
N LYS A 107 11.68 31.53 0.77
CA LYS A 107 13.10 31.47 0.38
C LYS A 107 13.49 32.51 -0.67
N GLU A 108 12.54 32.99 -1.47
CA GLU A 108 12.78 34.02 -2.47
C GLU A 108 13.02 35.41 -1.85
N ALA A 109 12.40 35.71 -0.69
CA ALA A 109 12.45 37.04 -0.09
C ALA A 109 13.88 37.56 0.19
N PRO A 110 14.82 36.76 0.72
CA PRO A 110 16.23 37.14 0.85
C PRO A 110 16.92 37.51 -0.48
N TYR A 111 16.57 36.86 -1.60
CA TYR A 111 17.19 37.17 -2.91
C TYR A 111 16.77 38.54 -3.41
N TYR A 112 15.50 38.89 -3.27
CA TYR A 112 15.02 40.24 -3.59
C TYR A 112 15.64 41.30 -2.68
N ALA A 113 15.69 41.02 -1.37
CA ALA A 113 16.28 41.94 -0.40
C ALA A 113 17.79 42.13 -0.66
N ALA A 114 18.53 41.07 -1.00
CA ALA A 114 19.94 41.14 -1.32
C ALA A 114 20.19 41.86 -2.66
N ALA A 115 19.49 41.48 -3.72
CA ALA A 115 19.70 42.02 -5.07
C ALA A 115 19.35 43.51 -5.16
N PHE A 116 18.20 43.91 -4.62
CA PHE A 116 17.76 45.31 -4.65
C PHE A 116 18.31 46.13 -3.48
N GLY A 117 18.55 45.52 -2.31
CA GLY A 117 19.21 46.19 -1.19
C GLY A 117 20.66 46.56 -1.53
N ALA A 118 21.42 45.65 -2.15
CA ALA A 118 22.77 45.95 -2.61
C ALA A 118 22.78 47.05 -3.69
N ALA A 119 21.81 47.04 -4.62
CA ALA A 119 21.72 48.06 -5.66
C ALA A 119 21.28 49.44 -5.16
N VAL A 120 20.60 49.52 -4.01
CA VAL A 120 20.20 50.78 -3.37
C VAL A 120 21.28 51.31 -2.42
N LEU A 121 22.07 50.41 -1.81
CA LEU A 121 23.03 50.73 -0.76
C LEU A 121 24.49 50.78 -1.23
N SER A 122 24.79 50.36 -2.46
CA SER A 122 26.13 50.34 -3.02
C SER A 122 26.18 50.89 -4.44
N ASP A 123 27.14 51.78 -4.70
CA ASP A 123 27.46 52.26 -6.06
C ASP A 123 28.12 51.15 -6.93
N SER A 124 28.49 50.02 -6.32
CA SER A 124 29.16 48.91 -6.99
C SER A 124 28.22 47.88 -7.61
N VAL A 125 26.92 47.97 -7.37
CA VAL A 125 25.91 47.03 -7.91
C VAL A 125 24.83 47.82 -8.61
N THR A 126 24.75 47.68 -9.91
CA THR A 126 23.72 48.35 -10.72
C THR A 126 22.40 47.60 -10.66
N SER A 127 21.28 48.31 -10.86
CA SER A 127 19.95 47.67 -10.96
C SER A 127 19.89 46.64 -12.11
N ARG A 128 20.73 46.77 -13.14
CA ARG A 128 20.85 45.80 -14.24
C ARG A 128 21.49 44.50 -13.76
N GLU A 129 22.59 44.59 -13.00
CA GLU A 129 23.25 43.42 -12.41
C GLU A 129 22.34 42.70 -11.41
N ALA A 130 21.53 43.43 -10.64
CA ALA A 130 20.51 42.84 -9.77
C ALA A 130 19.47 42.01 -10.55
N LEU A 131 18.99 42.51 -11.70
CA LEU A 131 18.05 41.76 -12.56
C LEU A 131 18.71 40.53 -13.19
N VAL A 132 19.96 40.65 -13.64
CA VAL A 132 20.74 39.53 -14.21
C VAL A 132 21.00 38.45 -13.15
N PHE A 133 21.37 38.86 -11.92
CA PHE A 133 21.54 37.97 -10.78
C PHE A 133 20.26 37.19 -10.48
N LEU A 134 19.13 37.87 -10.36
CA LEU A 134 17.83 37.23 -10.08
C LEU A 134 17.45 36.23 -11.18
N GLY A 135 17.62 36.59 -12.45
CA GLY A 135 17.33 35.68 -13.55
C GLY A 135 18.24 34.44 -13.56
N GLY A 136 19.53 34.61 -13.27
CA GLY A 136 20.47 33.49 -13.12
C GLY A 136 20.11 32.56 -11.96
N ALA A 137 19.77 33.14 -10.80
CA ALA A 137 19.35 32.39 -9.62
C ALA A 137 18.06 31.59 -9.87
N ASN A 138 17.05 32.22 -10.50
CA ASN A 138 15.78 31.57 -10.85
C ASN A 138 15.94 30.38 -11.79
N LEU A 139 16.78 30.52 -12.82
CA LEU A 139 17.04 29.41 -13.77
C LEU A 139 17.72 28.23 -13.08
N ALA A 140 18.69 28.50 -12.19
CA ALA A 140 19.34 27.46 -11.41
C ALA A 140 18.39 26.78 -10.43
N ALA A 141 17.55 27.55 -9.75
CA ALA A 141 16.51 27.03 -8.87
C ALA A 141 15.50 26.16 -9.64
N ALA A 142 15.09 26.58 -10.84
CA ALA A 142 14.21 25.81 -11.72
C ALA A 142 14.82 24.45 -12.09
N LEU A 143 16.11 24.42 -12.46
CA LEU A 143 16.83 23.20 -12.79
C LEU A 143 17.00 22.29 -11.57
N TYR A 144 17.32 22.86 -10.41
CA TYR A 144 17.45 22.12 -9.16
C TYR A 144 16.14 21.44 -8.78
N GLU A 145 15.03 22.18 -8.75
CA GLU A 145 13.70 21.64 -8.45
C GLU A 145 13.31 20.53 -9.42
N HIS A 146 13.50 20.75 -10.73
CA HIS A 146 13.23 19.72 -11.72
C HIS A 146 14.11 18.47 -11.55
N GLY A 147 15.39 18.66 -11.18
CA GLY A 147 16.31 17.58 -10.86
C GLY A 147 15.87 16.79 -9.62
N LEU A 148 15.50 17.47 -8.54
CA LEU A 148 14.98 16.86 -7.31
C LEU A 148 13.68 16.09 -7.59
N ALA A 149 12.80 16.62 -8.43
CA ALA A 149 11.58 15.95 -8.86
C ALA A 149 11.90 14.65 -9.61
N ARG A 150 12.86 14.66 -10.54
CA ARG A 150 13.32 13.45 -11.25
C ARG A 150 13.95 12.42 -10.32
N LEU A 151 14.81 12.84 -9.41
CA LEU A 151 15.45 11.95 -8.43
C LEU A 151 14.40 11.32 -7.51
N THR A 152 13.43 12.10 -7.04
CA THR A 152 12.32 11.61 -6.22
C THR A 152 11.49 10.58 -6.96
N ARG A 153 11.15 10.82 -8.24
CA ARG A 153 10.43 9.85 -9.07
C ARG A 153 11.25 8.58 -9.29
N ALA A 154 12.54 8.69 -9.63
CA ALA A 154 13.42 7.54 -9.81
C ALA A 154 13.57 6.72 -8.52
N PHE A 155 13.63 7.36 -7.35
CA PHE A 155 13.62 6.69 -6.05
C PHE A 155 12.32 5.91 -5.83
N LEU A 156 11.16 6.52 -6.11
CA LEU A 156 9.86 5.87 -6.01
C LEU A 156 9.71 4.71 -7.01
N GLU A 157 10.23 4.86 -8.23
CA GLU A 157 10.21 3.81 -9.26
C GLU A 157 11.12 2.64 -8.90
N ARG A 158 12.34 2.88 -8.39
CA ARG A 158 13.22 1.81 -7.87
C ARG A 158 12.56 1.05 -6.73
N ARG A 159 11.83 1.74 -5.86
CA ARG A 159 11.05 1.10 -4.81
C ARG A 159 9.91 0.24 -5.40
N ARG A 160 9.20 0.73 -6.42
CA ARG A 160 8.17 -0.06 -7.13
C ARG A 160 8.75 -1.29 -7.84
N ARG A 161 9.96 -1.21 -8.40
CA ARG A 161 10.66 -2.34 -9.05
C ARG A 161 11.17 -3.41 -8.09
N ARG A 162 10.95 -3.27 -6.78
CA ARG A 162 11.35 -4.28 -5.79
C ARG A 162 10.53 -5.57 -5.90
N TYR A 163 9.28 -5.46 -6.35
CA TYR A 163 8.36 -6.59 -6.43
C TYR A 163 7.84 -6.77 -7.85
N ALA A 164 7.57 -8.02 -8.20
CA ALA A 164 6.86 -8.42 -9.39
C ALA A 164 5.40 -7.92 -9.32
N SER A 165 4.80 -7.71 -10.49
CA SER A 165 3.44 -7.25 -10.65
C SER A 165 2.47 -8.42 -10.61
N PHE A 166 1.42 -8.33 -9.79
CA PHE A 166 0.35 -9.33 -9.77
C PHE A 166 -0.40 -9.42 -11.11
N ASP A 167 -0.57 -8.30 -11.82
CA ASP A 167 -1.36 -8.26 -13.05
C ASP A 167 -0.60 -8.86 -14.26
N THR A 168 0.74 -8.89 -14.23
CA THR A 168 1.56 -9.30 -15.39
C THR A 168 2.49 -10.48 -15.11
N ASP A 169 2.96 -10.62 -13.89
CA ASP A 169 4.03 -11.57 -13.55
C ASP A 169 3.52 -12.72 -12.67
N TRP A 170 2.28 -12.68 -12.19
CA TRP A 170 1.70 -13.74 -11.37
C TRP A 170 1.22 -14.92 -12.21
N VAL A 171 1.62 -16.12 -11.83
CA VAL A 171 1.18 -17.37 -12.44
C VAL A 171 0.62 -18.26 -11.33
N PRO A 172 -0.70 -18.56 -11.32
CA PRO A 172 -1.34 -19.36 -10.27
C PRO A 172 -0.66 -20.71 -10.02
N GLN A 173 -0.29 -21.42 -11.09
CA GLN A 173 0.30 -22.75 -11.00
C GLN A 173 1.67 -22.72 -10.33
N ASP A 174 2.50 -21.71 -10.62
CA ASP A 174 3.80 -21.53 -9.97
C ASP A 174 3.66 -21.34 -8.45
N TYR A 175 2.58 -20.67 -8.03
CA TYR A 175 2.27 -20.49 -6.61
C TYR A 175 1.81 -21.80 -5.96
N LEU A 176 0.92 -22.56 -6.62
CA LEU A 176 0.46 -23.87 -6.15
C LEU A 176 1.60 -24.88 -6.07
N ASP A 177 2.49 -24.91 -7.08
CA ASP A 177 3.65 -25.79 -7.09
C ASP A 177 4.70 -25.40 -6.04
N GLY A 178 4.82 -24.11 -5.73
CA GLY A 178 5.77 -23.62 -4.74
C GLY A 178 5.34 -23.85 -3.28
N TYR A 179 4.04 -23.72 -3.00
CA TYR A 179 3.53 -23.65 -1.62
C TYR A 179 2.53 -24.74 -1.24
N TYR A 180 1.88 -25.41 -2.20
CA TYR A 180 0.73 -26.26 -1.91
C TYR A 180 0.85 -27.69 -2.45
N ARG A 181 2.06 -28.16 -2.76
CA ARG A 181 2.27 -29.59 -3.11
C ARG A 181 2.16 -30.52 -1.90
N THR A 182 2.43 -29.99 -0.71
CA THR A 182 2.44 -30.68 0.57
C THR A 182 1.76 -29.82 1.63
N VAL A 183 1.23 -30.45 2.68
CA VAL A 183 0.68 -29.72 3.83
C VAL A 183 1.85 -29.41 4.77
N GLU A 184 2.36 -28.19 4.68
CA GLU A 184 3.49 -27.72 5.49
C GLU A 184 3.12 -27.55 6.98
N PRO A 185 4.09 -27.52 7.92
CA PRO A 185 3.80 -27.43 9.35
C PRO A 185 2.97 -26.21 9.77
N ASP A 186 3.22 -25.05 9.17
CA ASP A 186 2.43 -23.84 9.38
C ASP A 186 0.99 -24.01 8.89
N GLU A 187 0.82 -24.66 7.75
CA GLU A 187 -0.49 -24.96 7.18
C GLU A 187 -1.26 -26.00 8.00
N ILE A 188 -0.58 -26.97 8.61
CA ILE A 188 -1.17 -27.93 9.56
C ILE A 188 -1.86 -27.18 10.72
N GLU A 189 -1.16 -26.21 11.32
CA GLU A 189 -1.67 -25.41 12.43
C GLU A 189 -2.76 -24.42 11.97
N THR A 190 -2.61 -23.86 10.77
CA THR A 190 -3.56 -22.90 10.18
C THR A 190 -4.89 -23.58 9.87
N ILE A 191 -4.89 -24.76 9.24
CA ILE A 191 -6.11 -25.54 8.99
C ILE A 191 -6.80 -25.91 10.30
N ALA A 192 -6.05 -26.36 11.31
CA ALA A 192 -6.62 -26.68 12.62
C ALA A 192 -7.29 -25.45 13.26
N PHE A 193 -6.67 -24.27 13.15
CA PHE A 193 -7.24 -23.01 13.60
C PHE A 193 -8.52 -22.64 12.84
N PHE A 194 -8.54 -22.79 11.51
CA PHE A 194 -9.70 -22.44 10.69
C PHE A 194 -10.87 -23.39 10.94
N VAL A 195 -10.61 -24.70 11.10
CA VAL A 195 -11.63 -25.67 11.52
C VAL A 195 -12.21 -25.32 12.88
N ASP A 196 -11.38 -24.96 13.86
CA ASP A 196 -11.86 -24.49 15.16
C ASP A 196 -12.69 -23.20 15.06
N ALA A 197 -12.21 -22.20 14.32
CA ALA A 197 -12.92 -20.94 14.11
C ALA A 197 -14.30 -21.17 13.45
N MET A 198 -14.39 -22.10 12.50
CA MET A 198 -15.64 -22.44 11.83
C MET A 198 -16.69 -23.08 12.75
N ARG A 199 -16.30 -23.63 13.91
CA ARG A 199 -17.26 -24.08 14.95
C ARG A 199 -18.05 -22.90 15.55
N HIS A 200 -17.55 -21.67 15.43
CA HIS A 200 -18.19 -20.45 15.92
C HIS A 200 -18.93 -19.67 14.83
N ALA A 201 -18.89 -20.12 13.57
CA ALA A 201 -19.63 -19.54 12.48
C ALA A 201 -21.13 -19.87 12.59
N GLU A 202 -21.99 -18.95 12.12
CA GLU A 202 -23.42 -19.25 12.03
C GLU A 202 -23.66 -20.28 10.93
N ARG A 203 -24.26 -21.43 11.30
CA ARG A 203 -24.57 -22.51 10.36
C ARG A 203 -25.69 -22.10 9.39
N GLY A 204 -25.63 -22.62 8.17
CA GLY A 204 -26.67 -22.41 7.16
C GLY A 204 -26.70 -20.99 6.59
N ARG A 205 -25.58 -20.27 6.64
CA ARG A 205 -25.43 -18.93 6.06
C ARG A 205 -24.32 -18.88 5.01
N PRO A 206 -24.36 -17.93 4.06
CA PRO A 206 -23.28 -17.75 3.11
C PRO A 206 -21.98 -17.32 3.79
N VAL A 207 -20.86 -17.93 3.39
CA VAL A 207 -19.52 -17.59 3.85
C VAL A 207 -18.72 -17.00 2.70
N LEU A 208 -18.05 -15.87 2.94
CA LEU A 208 -17.16 -15.25 1.95
C LEU A 208 -15.70 -15.59 2.27
N PHE A 209 -14.97 -16.07 1.28
CA PHE A 209 -13.51 -16.07 1.25
C PHE A 209 -13.05 -14.89 0.39
N PHE A 210 -12.39 -13.89 0.99
CA PHE A 210 -11.92 -12.69 0.32
C PHE A 210 -10.41 -12.76 0.07
N GLY A 211 -10.00 -12.67 -1.20
CA GLY A 211 -8.62 -12.86 -1.62
C GLY A 211 -8.19 -14.31 -1.45
N VAL A 212 -8.97 -15.23 -2.01
CA VAL A 212 -8.78 -16.68 -1.86
C VAL A 212 -7.55 -17.20 -2.63
N GLY A 213 -6.98 -16.40 -3.54
CA GLY A 213 -5.93 -16.84 -4.44
C GLY A 213 -6.42 -17.98 -5.34
N PRO A 214 -5.52 -18.81 -5.89
CA PRO A 214 -5.93 -19.99 -6.64
C PRO A 214 -6.19 -21.21 -5.73
N THR A 215 -6.50 -20.99 -4.46
CA THR A 215 -6.35 -22.01 -3.41
C THR A 215 -7.68 -22.48 -2.80
N LEU A 216 -7.72 -23.70 -2.25
CA LEU A 216 -8.91 -24.25 -1.57
C LEU A 216 -8.63 -24.85 -0.18
N HIS A 217 -7.38 -24.90 0.27
CA HIS A 217 -6.98 -25.56 1.53
C HIS A 217 -7.79 -25.12 2.76
N HIS A 218 -8.16 -23.85 2.87
CA HIS A 218 -9.03 -23.33 3.93
C HIS A 218 -10.53 -23.45 3.65
N VAL A 219 -10.93 -23.66 2.39
CA VAL A 219 -12.34 -23.64 1.96
C VAL A 219 -13.08 -24.89 2.44
N PHE A 220 -12.40 -26.03 2.51
CA PHE A 220 -12.99 -27.30 2.92
C PHE A 220 -13.59 -27.27 4.32
N ALA A 221 -13.04 -26.46 5.24
CA ALA A 221 -13.56 -26.31 6.61
C ALA A 221 -14.97 -25.66 6.67
N ALA A 222 -15.39 -24.98 5.60
CA ALA A 222 -16.69 -24.31 5.53
C ALA A 222 -17.80 -25.20 4.94
N ALA A 223 -17.47 -26.30 4.26
CA ALA A 223 -18.42 -27.08 3.46
C ALA A 223 -19.65 -27.57 4.24
N GLU A 224 -19.45 -28.05 5.48
CA GLU A 224 -20.52 -28.55 6.35
C GLU A 224 -21.26 -27.46 7.14
N VAL A 225 -20.72 -26.25 7.17
CA VAL A 225 -21.23 -25.13 7.98
C VAL A 225 -22.03 -24.16 7.12
N ALA A 226 -21.53 -23.84 5.93
CA ALA A 226 -22.08 -22.82 5.06
C ALA A 226 -23.34 -23.30 4.32
N SER A 227 -24.29 -22.40 4.07
CA SER A 227 -25.32 -22.67 3.05
C SER A 227 -24.70 -22.62 1.66
N GLU A 228 -23.84 -21.62 1.45
CA GLU A 228 -23.18 -21.24 0.21
C GLU A 228 -21.78 -20.72 0.51
N ILE A 229 -20.83 -20.95 -0.38
CA ILE A 229 -19.45 -20.50 -0.31
C ILE A 229 -19.20 -19.58 -1.49
N HIS A 230 -18.81 -18.34 -1.19
CA HIS A 230 -18.45 -17.36 -2.21
C HIS A 230 -16.95 -17.13 -2.16
N LEU A 231 -16.30 -17.28 -3.31
CA LEU A 231 -14.85 -17.21 -3.43
C LEU A 231 -14.49 -15.96 -4.23
N GLY A 232 -13.91 -14.97 -3.54
CA GLY A 232 -13.50 -13.71 -4.13
C GLY A 232 -11.99 -13.62 -4.31
N ASP A 233 -11.53 -13.21 -5.49
CA ASP A 233 -10.12 -12.85 -5.73
C ASP A 233 -9.99 -11.64 -6.64
N TYR A 234 -8.85 -10.94 -6.56
CA TYR A 234 -8.55 -9.81 -7.43
C TYR A 234 -8.14 -10.27 -8.84
N LEU A 235 -7.51 -11.42 -8.97
CA LEU A 235 -6.96 -11.90 -10.23
C LEU A 235 -7.93 -12.90 -10.89
N PRO A 236 -8.45 -12.61 -12.09
CA PRO A 236 -9.28 -13.56 -12.83
C PRO A 236 -8.59 -14.91 -13.07
N ALA A 237 -7.26 -14.91 -13.23
CA ALA A 237 -6.46 -16.12 -13.40
C ALA A 237 -6.53 -17.07 -12.19
N ASN A 238 -6.61 -16.54 -10.97
CA ASN A 238 -6.77 -17.34 -9.76
C ASN A 238 -8.16 -18.00 -9.71
N LEU A 239 -9.20 -17.23 -10.04
CA LEU A 239 -10.58 -17.74 -10.11
C LEU A 239 -10.75 -18.79 -11.21
N ALA A 240 -10.07 -18.60 -12.34
CA ALA A 240 -10.03 -19.61 -13.41
C ALA A 240 -9.41 -20.92 -12.92
N GLU A 241 -8.35 -20.89 -12.11
CA GLU A 241 -7.74 -22.12 -11.58
C GLU A 241 -8.66 -22.84 -10.58
N ILE A 242 -9.41 -22.10 -9.77
CA ILE A 242 -10.47 -22.68 -8.93
C ILE A 242 -11.58 -23.29 -9.80
N ARG A 243 -11.99 -22.61 -10.88
CA ARG A 243 -12.99 -23.12 -11.82
C ARG A 243 -12.56 -24.47 -12.42
N ARG A 244 -11.30 -24.61 -12.83
CA ARG A 244 -10.76 -25.88 -13.34
C ARG A 244 -10.93 -27.03 -12.33
N TRP A 245 -10.71 -26.77 -11.04
CA TRP A 245 -10.94 -27.76 -9.99
C TRP A 245 -12.43 -28.08 -9.75
N ILE A 246 -13.30 -27.07 -9.83
CA ILE A 246 -14.77 -27.25 -9.74
C ILE A 246 -15.25 -28.14 -10.88
N ASP A 247 -14.78 -27.89 -12.10
CA ASP A 247 -15.19 -28.58 -13.33
C ASP A 247 -14.50 -29.95 -13.50
N ARG A 248 -13.66 -30.36 -12.52
CA ARG A 248 -12.88 -31.61 -12.52
C ARG A 248 -11.99 -31.75 -13.75
N GLU A 249 -11.42 -30.65 -14.21
CA GLU A 249 -10.54 -30.68 -15.37
C GLU A 249 -9.29 -31.54 -15.10
N PRO A 250 -8.81 -32.29 -16.11
CA PRO A 250 -7.52 -32.95 -16.03
C PRO A 250 -6.40 -31.96 -15.67
N GLY A 251 -5.58 -32.33 -14.68
CA GLY A 251 -4.47 -31.50 -14.22
C GLY A 251 -4.90 -30.28 -13.38
N ALA A 252 -6.14 -30.23 -12.88
CA ALA A 252 -6.47 -29.36 -11.76
C ALA A 252 -5.68 -29.79 -10.50
N HIS A 253 -5.34 -28.84 -9.63
CA HIS A 253 -4.53 -29.11 -8.44
C HIS A 253 -5.17 -30.14 -7.50
N ASP A 254 -4.36 -31.07 -6.98
CA ASP A 254 -4.81 -32.13 -6.06
C ASP A 254 -4.86 -31.61 -4.62
N TRP A 255 -6.07 -31.30 -4.15
CA TRP A 255 -6.30 -30.83 -2.78
C TRP A 255 -6.52 -31.97 -1.77
N ARG A 256 -6.50 -33.25 -2.17
CA ARG A 256 -6.79 -34.39 -1.28
C ARG A 256 -5.95 -34.43 -0.01
N PRO A 257 -4.64 -34.08 0.00
CA PRO A 257 -3.86 -33.99 1.24
C PRO A 257 -4.45 -32.99 2.25
N PHE A 258 -4.91 -31.83 1.78
CA PHE A 258 -5.51 -30.77 2.60
C PHE A 258 -6.91 -31.15 3.08
N VAL A 259 -7.71 -31.79 2.23
CA VAL A 259 -9.02 -32.34 2.60
C VAL A 259 -8.86 -33.38 3.71
N ARG A 260 -7.89 -34.30 3.58
CA ARG A 260 -7.60 -35.32 4.58
C ARG A 260 -7.22 -34.70 5.92
N HIS A 261 -6.38 -33.67 5.92
CA HIS A 261 -6.00 -32.97 7.15
C HIS A 261 -7.17 -32.21 7.78
N THR A 262 -8.00 -31.56 6.96
CA THR A 262 -9.22 -30.88 7.41
C THR A 262 -10.16 -31.86 8.12
N LEU A 263 -10.45 -33.02 7.52
CA LEU A 263 -11.32 -34.03 8.11
C LEU A 263 -10.77 -34.59 9.44
N ARG A 264 -9.44 -34.76 9.54
CA ARG A 264 -8.79 -35.13 10.81
C ARG A 264 -9.02 -34.08 11.90
N CYS A 265 -8.87 -32.80 11.57
CA CYS A 265 -9.14 -31.69 12.48
C CYS A 265 -10.62 -31.62 12.90
N GLU A 266 -11.53 -32.10 12.06
CA GLU A 266 -12.96 -32.21 12.35
C GLU A 266 -13.31 -33.43 13.22
N GLY A 267 -12.37 -34.35 13.44
CA GLY A 267 -12.53 -35.52 14.30
C GLY A 267 -12.60 -36.87 13.57
N VAL A 268 -12.41 -36.89 12.24
CA VAL A 268 -12.35 -38.13 11.46
C VAL A 268 -10.94 -38.73 11.58
N SER A 269 -10.77 -39.75 12.42
CA SER A 269 -9.45 -40.33 12.74
C SER A 269 -8.72 -40.91 11.52
N HIS A 270 -9.44 -41.68 10.69
CA HIS A 270 -8.90 -42.32 9.48
C HIS A 270 -9.76 -42.00 8.26
N PRO A 271 -9.65 -40.79 7.67
CA PRO A 271 -10.44 -40.43 6.49
C PRO A 271 -10.11 -41.36 5.32
N THR A 272 -11.13 -42.01 4.78
CA THR A 272 -11.05 -42.87 3.60
C THR A 272 -11.06 -42.04 2.32
N ASP A 273 -10.75 -42.65 1.18
CA ASP A 273 -10.86 -41.97 -0.12
C ASP A 273 -12.30 -41.59 -0.48
N GLN A 274 -13.29 -42.32 0.05
CA GLN A 274 -14.70 -41.97 -0.08
C GLN A 274 -15.03 -40.70 0.74
N ASP A 275 -14.50 -40.58 1.96
CA ASP A 275 -14.68 -39.37 2.78
C ASP A 275 -14.06 -38.14 2.11
N LEU A 276 -12.87 -38.30 1.51
CA LEU A 276 -12.23 -37.22 0.76
C LEU A 276 -13.08 -36.77 -0.43
N ALA A 277 -13.51 -37.74 -1.25
CA ALA A 277 -14.34 -37.45 -2.42
C ALA A 277 -15.66 -36.78 -2.03
N ALA A 278 -16.31 -37.26 -0.97
CA ALA A 278 -17.55 -36.67 -0.45
C ALA A 278 -17.35 -35.22 0.00
N ARG A 279 -16.25 -34.91 0.70
CA ARG A 279 -15.95 -33.53 1.11
C ARG A 279 -15.65 -32.63 -0.08
N GLU A 280 -14.87 -33.08 -1.06
CA GLU A 280 -14.63 -32.27 -2.25
C GLU A 280 -15.93 -32.01 -3.02
N ASP A 281 -16.76 -33.04 -3.21
CA ASP A 281 -18.02 -32.94 -3.94
C ASP A 281 -19.02 -32.02 -3.25
N LEU A 282 -19.14 -32.12 -1.92
CA LEU A 282 -19.92 -31.17 -1.13
C LEU A 282 -19.38 -29.75 -1.31
N THR A 283 -18.05 -29.57 -1.27
CA THR A 283 -17.43 -28.24 -1.43
C THR A 283 -17.72 -27.66 -2.81
N ARG A 284 -17.61 -28.45 -3.89
CA ARG A 284 -17.97 -28.04 -5.25
C ARG A 284 -19.42 -27.57 -5.34
N VAL A 285 -20.36 -28.32 -4.75
CA VAL A 285 -21.78 -27.95 -4.73
C VAL A 285 -22.02 -26.68 -3.91
N LYS A 286 -21.28 -26.49 -2.82
CA LYS A 286 -21.40 -25.32 -1.94
C LYS A 286 -20.80 -24.06 -2.53
N ILE A 287 -19.83 -24.15 -3.43
CA ILE A 287 -19.29 -22.99 -4.14
C ILE A 287 -20.32 -22.52 -5.17
N THR A 288 -21.04 -21.45 -4.85
CA THR A 288 -22.09 -20.90 -5.72
C THR A 288 -21.65 -19.66 -6.49
N GLU A 289 -20.61 -18.96 -6.02
CA GLU A 289 -20.14 -17.73 -6.65
C GLU A 289 -18.61 -17.63 -6.67
N LEU A 290 -18.07 -17.25 -7.85
CA LEU A 290 -16.70 -16.76 -8.02
C LEU A 290 -16.78 -15.25 -8.31
N LEU A 291 -16.11 -14.43 -7.50
CA LEU A 291 -16.26 -12.97 -7.51
C LEU A 291 -14.91 -12.29 -7.79
N GLU A 292 -14.88 -11.39 -8.77
CA GLU A 292 -13.77 -10.45 -8.88
C GLU A 292 -13.92 -9.36 -7.80
N VAL A 293 -12.96 -9.30 -6.87
CA VAL A 293 -13.01 -8.38 -5.72
C VAL A 293 -11.73 -7.57 -5.62
N ASP A 294 -11.84 -6.31 -5.18
CA ASP A 294 -10.69 -5.42 -5.06
C ASP A 294 -10.74 -4.62 -3.76
N ALA A 295 -9.84 -4.96 -2.83
CA ALA A 295 -9.72 -4.33 -1.52
C ALA A 295 -9.35 -2.84 -1.56
N ARG A 296 -8.95 -2.29 -2.71
CA ARG A 296 -8.76 -0.84 -2.89
C ARG A 296 -10.10 -0.10 -2.81
N HIS A 297 -11.20 -0.77 -3.14
CA HIS A 297 -12.54 -0.19 -3.08
C HIS A 297 -13.11 -0.26 -1.66
N PRO A 298 -13.70 0.83 -1.13
CA PRO A 298 -14.30 0.84 0.21
C PRO A 298 -15.46 -0.14 0.43
N ARG A 299 -16.10 -0.57 -0.67
CA ARG A 299 -17.15 -1.58 -0.69
C ARG A 299 -16.81 -2.56 -1.81
N PRO A 300 -15.93 -3.53 -1.55
CA PRO A 300 -15.46 -4.44 -2.59
C PRO A 300 -16.52 -5.47 -2.99
N VAL A 301 -17.59 -5.61 -2.20
CA VAL A 301 -18.78 -6.43 -2.47
C VAL A 301 -20.01 -5.69 -1.94
N ASP A 302 -21.13 -5.75 -2.66
CA ASP A 302 -22.38 -5.03 -2.34
C ASP A 302 -23.24 -5.68 -1.24
N ARG A 303 -22.68 -6.60 -0.46
CA ARG A 303 -23.36 -7.22 0.68
C ARG A 303 -22.39 -7.57 1.81
N ARG A 304 -22.93 -7.67 3.02
CA ARG A 304 -22.23 -8.14 4.21
C ARG A 304 -22.51 -9.61 4.49
N TYR A 305 -21.59 -10.29 5.16
CA TYR A 305 -21.61 -11.71 5.44
C TYR A 305 -21.59 -12.02 6.93
N THR A 306 -22.10 -13.19 7.27
CA THR A 306 -22.11 -13.72 8.63
C THR A 306 -20.73 -14.17 9.07
N THR A 307 -19.95 -14.64 8.11
CA THR A 307 -18.57 -15.07 8.25
C THR A 307 -17.79 -14.58 7.03
N VAL A 308 -16.67 -13.89 7.27
CA VAL A 308 -15.69 -13.52 6.25
C VAL A 308 -14.35 -14.11 6.62
N ILE A 309 -13.71 -14.78 5.67
CA ILE A 309 -12.39 -15.37 5.81
C ILE A 309 -11.47 -14.68 4.81
N SER A 310 -10.30 -14.23 5.23
CA SER A 310 -9.31 -13.60 4.33
C SER A 310 -7.91 -13.97 4.79
N ALA A 311 -7.38 -15.06 4.25
CA ALA A 311 -6.05 -15.58 4.58
C ALA A 311 -5.03 -15.11 3.52
N TYR A 312 -3.85 -14.66 3.96
CA TYR A 312 -2.72 -14.29 3.11
C TYR A 312 -3.08 -13.30 1.98
N CYS A 313 -4.05 -12.42 2.22
CA CYS A 313 -4.59 -11.51 1.20
C CYS A 313 -4.00 -10.11 1.37
N ALA A 314 -4.51 -9.33 2.34
CA ALA A 314 -4.14 -7.92 2.45
C ALA A 314 -2.65 -7.73 2.78
N ASP A 315 -2.09 -8.62 3.60
CA ASP A 315 -0.68 -8.59 3.98
C ASP A 315 0.21 -8.92 2.80
N SER A 316 -0.12 -9.94 2.01
CA SER A 316 0.64 -10.37 0.82
C SER A 316 0.40 -9.49 -0.42
N ALA A 317 -0.66 -8.68 -0.45
CA ALA A 317 -0.94 -7.77 -1.55
C ALA A 317 -0.30 -6.37 -1.39
N THR A 318 0.31 -6.07 -0.24
CA THR A 318 0.76 -4.72 0.11
C THR A 318 2.19 -4.69 0.62
N ASP A 319 2.94 -3.63 0.33
CA ASP A 319 4.34 -3.45 0.74
C ASP A 319 4.51 -2.47 1.93
N ASP A 320 3.40 -2.01 2.51
CA ASP A 320 3.37 -1.08 3.63
C ASP A 320 2.14 -1.26 4.52
N ARG A 321 2.32 -0.99 5.83
CA ARG A 321 1.29 -1.15 6.85
C ARG A 321 0.08 -0.20 6.68
N ALA A 322 0.25 0.98 6.09
CA ALA A 322 -0.83 1.94 5.96
C ALA A 322 -1.84 1.49 4.89
N THR A 323 -1.34 0.98 3.76
CA THR A 323 -2.17 0.36 2.72
C THR A 323 -2.80 -0.94 3.22
N TRP A 324 -2.04 -1.79 3.91
CA TRP A 324 -2.57 -2.98 4.58
C TRP A 324 -3.74 -2.65 5.52
N GLN A 325 -3.59 -1.66 6.41
CA GLN A 325 -4.66 -1.22 7.33
C GLN A 325 -5.91 -0.74 6.58
N LEU A 326 -5.74 -0.12 5.41
CA LEU A 326 -6.86 0.31 4.57
C LEU A 326 -7.61 -0.91 4.02
N PHE A 327 -6.90 -1.87 3.45
CA PHE A 327 -7.50 -3.08 2.90
C PHE A 327 -8.20 -3.89 3.99
N MET A 328 -7.56 -4.06 5.15
CA MET A 328 -8.17 -4.75 6.29
C MET A 328 -9.48 -4.09 6.74
N ARG A 329 -9.58 -2.75 6.76
CA ARG A 329 -10.85 -2.07 7.08
C ARG A 329 -11.93 -2.34 6.04
N HIS A 330 -11.59 -2.33 4.75
CA HIS A 330 -12.57 -2.61 3.69
C HIS A 330 -13.06 -4.07 3.74
N ILE A 331 -12.14 -5.02 3.93
CA ILE A 331 -12.44 -6.45 4.00
C ILE A 331 -13.24 -6.77 5.26
N SER A 332 -12.75 -6.37 6.44
CA SER A 332 -13.44 -6.63 7.71
C SER A 332 -14.78 -5.88 7.83
N GLY A 333 -14.97 -4.78 7.09
CA GLY A 333 -16.24 -4.08 6.95
C GLY A 333 -17.34 -4.88 6.23
N LEU A 334 -16.98 -5.96 5.53
CA LEU A 334 -17.92 -6.92 4.93
C LEU A 334 -18.53 -7.85 6.00
N VAL A 335 -18.01 -7.87 7.22
CA VAL A 335 -18.58 -8.68 8.31
C VAL A 335 -19.81 -7.96 8.85
N ARG A 336 -20.96 -8.63 8.93
CA ARG A 336 -22.16 -8.06 9.54
C ARG A 336 -21.97 -7.89 11.07
N PRO A 337 -22.75 -7.02 11.74
CA PRO A 337 -22.75 -6.96 13.20
C PRO A 337 -22.98 -8.35 13.84
N GLY A 338 -22.16 -8.72 14.84
CA GLY A 338 -22.17 -10.05 15.45
C GLY A 338 -21.53 -11.16 14.61
N GLY A 339 -21.09 -10.88 13.38
CA GLY A 339 -20.46 -11.85 12.48
C GLY A 339 -19.02 -12.22 12.86
N LEU A 340 -18.52 -13.29 12.25
CA LEU A 340 -17.17 -13.82 12.46
C LEU A 340 -16.22 -13.33 11.36
N PHE A 341 -15.03 -12.90 11.76
CA PHE A 341 -13.90 -12.66 10.87
C PHE A 341 -12.80 -13.65 11.20
N VAL A 342 -12.20 -14.27 10.19
CA VAL A 342 -11.05 -15.17 10.33
C VAL A 342 -9.98 -14.78 9.31
N THR A 343 -8.72 -14.75 9.73
CA THR A 343 -7.60 -14.36 8.86
C THR A 343 -6.31 -15.06 9.30
N ALA A 344 -5.39 -15.17 8.34
CA ALA A 344 -4.02 -15.60 8.53
C ALA A 344 -3.13 -14.62 7.74
N ALA A 345 -1.93 -14.33 8.24
CA ALA A 345 -1.01 -13.40 7.60
C ALA A 345 0.46 -13.77 7.86
N LEU A 346 1.35 -13.43 6.94
CA LEU A 346 2.78 -13.63 7.07
C LEU A 346 3.35 -12.71 8.16
N ARG A 347 3.92 -13.30 9.22
CA ARG A 347 4.45 -12.55 10.36
C ARG A 347 5.79 -11.92 10.02
N ARG A 348 5.91 -10.59 10.21
CA ARG A 348 7.16 -9.82 10.04
C ARG A 348 7.86 -10.08 8.71
N CYS A 349 7.06 -10.33 7.67
CA CYS A 349 7.54 -10.63 6.34
C CYS A 349 7.49 -9.35 5.49
N ARG A 350 8.55 -9.10 4.72
CA ARG A 350 8.60 -7.98 3.76
C ARG A 350 8.32 -8.41 2.34
N GLY A 351 8.23 -9.71 2.07
CA GLY A 351 7.94 -10.24 0.77
C GLY A 351 8.24 -11.73 0.69
N TYR A 352 7.58 -12.39 -0.22
CA TYR A 352 7.64 -13.82 -0.45
C TYR A 352 8.02 -14.10 -1.90
N THR A 353 8.45 -15.32 -2.21
CA THR A 353 8.98 -15.65 -3.54
C THR A 353 8.13 -16.71 -4.22
N VAL A 354 7.70 -16.45 -5.44
CA VAL A 354 6.96 -17.40 -6.29
C VAL A 354 7.73 -17.60 -7.59
N ALA A 355 8.24 -18.82 -7.81
CA ALA A 355 9.06 -19.16 -8.97
C ALA A 355 10.17 -18.12 -9.27
N GLY A 356 10.92 -17.72 -8.24
CA GLY A 356 12.03 -16.76 -8.34
C GLY A 356 11.63 -15.29 -8.44
N ARG A 357 10.32 -14.96 -8.46
CA ARG A 357 9.82 -13.58 -8.45
C ARG A 357 9.39 -13.17 -7.03
N ALA A 358 9.81 -11.99 -6.60
CA ALA A 358 9.47 -11.47 -5.28
C ALA A 358 8.12 -10.72 -5.31
N PHE A 359 7.22 -11.05 -4.40
CA PHE A 359 5.93 -10.38 -4.17
C PHE A 359 5.94 -9.70 -2.79
N PRO A 360 5.15 -8.64 -2.58
CA PRO A 360 5.24 -7.81 -1.38
C PRO A 360 4.68 -8.51 -0.13
N SER A 361 5.09 -8.04 1.04
CA SER A 361 4.35 -8.29 2.28
C SER A 361 4.47 -7.10 3.24
N ALA A 362 3.42 -6.84 3.99
CA ALA A 362 3.22 -5.59 4.74
C ALA A 362 4.09 -5.44 6.01
N ASP A 363 4.86 -6.45 6.37
CA ASP A 363 5.70 -6.51 7.58
C ASP A 363 4.88 -6.23 8.86
N ILE A 364 3.83 -7.02 9.07
CA ILE A 364 2.92 -6.90 10.23
C ILE A 364 3.18 -7.96 11.29
N ASP A 365 2.73 -7.70 12.52
CA ASP A 365 2.68 -8.70 13.58
C ASP A 365 1.33 -8.72 14.31
N GLU A 366 1.26 -9.48 15.41
CA GLU A 366 0.05 -9.67 16.20
C GLU A 366 -0.52 -8.34 16.71
N THR A 367 0.36 -7.40 17.08
CA THR A 367 -0.04 -6.11 17.63
C THR A 367 -0.73 -5.27 16.56
N ASP A 368 -0.22 -5.29 15.34
CA ASP A 368 -0.82 -4.61 14.20
C ASP A 368 -2.22 -5.18 13.89
N LEU A 369 -2.35 -6.51 13.88
CA LEU A 369 -3.62 -7.20 13.59
C LEU A 369 -4.67 -6.96 14.68
N GLN A 370 -4.28 -7.00 15.96
CA GLN A 370 -5.17 -6.60 17.05
C GLN A 370 -5.58 -5.13 16.90
N ALA A 371 -4.64 -4.22 16.63
CA ALA A 371 -4.92 -2.80 16.54
C ALA A 371 -5.92 -2.46 15.42
N VAL A 372 -5.80 -3.08 14.24
CA VAL A 372 -6.69 -2.80 13.11
C VAL A 372 -8.13 -3.27 13.38
N LEU A 373 -8.31 -4.38 14.11
CA LEU A 373 -9.63 -4.94 14.41
C LEU A 373 -10.30 -4.33 15.66
N ARG A 374 -9.52 -3.80 16.62
CA ARG A 374 -10.01 -3.26 17.90
C ARG A 374 -11.08 -2.17 17.76
N THR A 375 -11.19 -1.48 16.62
CA THR A 375 -12.19 -0.43 16.42
C THR A 375 -13.60 -0.99 16.22
N ASP A 376 -13.74 -2.09 15.48
CA ASP A 376 -15.03 -2.61 15.03
C ASP A 376 -15.41 -3.96 15.67
N PHE A 377 -14.44 -4.64 16.27
CA PHE A 377 -14.59 -5.97 16.85
C PHE A 377 -14.60 -5.93 18.39
N GLU A 378 -15.22 -6.94 19.00
CA GLU A 378 -15.29 -7.08 20.46
C GLU A 378 -13.89 -7.41 21.00
N PRO A 379 -13.29 -6.58 21.88
CA PRO A 379 -11.91 -6.78 22.31
C PRO A 379 -11.62 -8.17 22.89
N GLY A 380 -12.57 -8.75 23.63
CA GLY A 380 -12.45 -10.10 24.21
C GLY A 380 -12.66 -11.24 23.22
N SER A 381 -13.10 -10.95 21.99
CA SER A 381 -13.28 -11.95 20.93
C SER A 381 -12.09 -12.02 19.97
N ILE A 382 -11.17 -11.04 20.01
CA ILE A 382 -10.01 -10.96 19.14
C ILE A 382 -8.95 -11.92 19.70
N GLU A 383 -8.92 -13.13 19.17
CA GLU A 383 -7.88 -14.10 19.45
C GLU A 383 -6.81 -13.96 18.37
N VAL A 384 -5.56 -13.75 18.79
CA VAL A 384 -4.40 -13.70 17.88
C VAL A 384 -3.31 -14.58 18.45
N ARG A 385 -2.75 -15.45 17.60
CA ARG A 385 -1.60 -16.30 17.93
C ARG A 385 -0.70 -16.42 16.71
N HIS A 386 0.51 -16.92 16.88
CA HIS A 386 1.38 -17.28 15.76
C HIS A 386 1.70 -18.78 15.76
N THR A 387 2.01 -19.30 14.58
CA THR A 387 2.49 -20.68 14.41
C THR A 387 3.95 -20.81 14.85
N ALA A 388 4.37 -22.02 15.23
CA ALA A 388 5.79 -22.33 15.38
C ALA A 388 6.35 -22.75 14.00
N GLN A 389 7.41 -22.10 13.53
CA GLN A 389 7.99 -22.42 12.20
C GLN A 389 9.49 -22.15 12.13
N ASP A 390 10.18 -22.88 11.26
CA ASP A 390 11.54 -22.62 10.78
C ASP A 390 11.49 -21.82 9.46
N ASP A 391 12.40 -20.85 9.26
CA ASP A 391 12.41 -19.76 8.26
C ASP A 391 12.43 -20.15 6.73
N ALA A 392 11.89 -21.30 6.34
CA ALA A 392 12.08 -21.92 5.02
C ALA A 392 11.57 -21.10 3.81
N HIS A 393 10.53 -20.26 3.99
CA HIS A 393 9.87 -19.54 2.89
C HIS A 393 10.00 -18.00 2.98
N GLY A 394 10.95 -17.50 3.78
CA GLY A 394 11.20 -16.07 3.94
C GLY A 394 10.22 -15.35 4.87
N TYR A 395 9.43 -16.11 5.63
CA TYR A 395 8.65 -15.64 6.77
C TYR A 395 8.85 -16.58 7.96
N ALA A 396 8.88 -16.00 9.16
CA ALA A 396 9.27 -16.72 10.38
C ALA A 396 8.10 -17.42 11.10
N ALA A 397 6.87 -17.04 10.78
CA ALA A 397 5.65 -17.64 11.31
C ALA A 397 4.43 -17.09 10.57
N ILE A 398 3.27 -17.69 10.83
CA ILE A 398 1.95 -17.18 10.43
C ILE A 398 1.26 -16.58 11.64
N VAL A 399 0.73 -15.36 11.52
CA VAL A 399 -0.20 -14.78 12.49
C VAL A 399 -1.62 -15.22 12.14
N LEU A 400 -2.27 -15.89 13.08
CA LEU A 400 -3.64 -16.39 12.99
C LEU A 400 -4.57 -15.52 13.82
N CYS A 401 -5.72 -15.15 13.28
CA CYS A 401 -6.71 -14.39 14.03
C CYS A 401 -8.14 -14.79 13.72
N ARG A 402 -8.96 -14.82 14.78
CA ARG A 402 -10.41 -14.80 14.70
C ARG A 402 -10.96 -13.68 15.56
N ALA A 403 -12.05 -13.06 15.13
CA ALA A 403 -12.70 -11.97 15.86
C ALA A 403 -14.20 -11.92 15.58
N ARG A 404 -14.98 -11.50 16.57
CA ARG A 404 -16.43 -11.25 16.43
C ARG A 404 -16.70 -9.76 16.33
N ARG A 405 -17.42 -9.36 15.27
CA ARG A 405 -17.78 -7.96 15.06
C ARG A 405 -18.81 -7.54 16.11
N ARG A 406 -18.71 -6.32 16.62
CA ARG A 406 -19.68 -5.78 17.60
C ARG A 406 -21.11 -5.82 17.06
N THR A 407 -22.07 -6.02 17.95
CA THR A 407 -23.51 -6.08 17.63
C THR A 407 -24.21 -4.73 17.56
N ARG A 408 -23.52 -3.62 17.86
CA ARG A 408 -24.16 -2.29 17.87
C ARG A 408 -24.76 -1.95 16.49
N PRO A 409 -25.95 -1.35 16.41
CA PRO A 409 -26.62 -1.08 15.14
C PRO A 409 -25.80 -0.11 14.30
N ASP A 410 -25.81 -0.28 12.97
CA ASP A 410 -25.39 0.76 12.03
C ASP A 410 -26.21 2.04 12.38
N GLN A 411 -25.53 3.13 12.76
CA GLN A 411 -26.18 4.44 12.69
C GLN A 411 -26.34 4.73 11.19
N GLY A 412 -27.57 4.61 10.72
CA GLY A 412 -27.98 4.77 9.32
C GLY A 412 -27.73 6.16 8.77
#